data_AF-A0A357D1S6-F1
#
_entry.id   AF-A0A357D1S6-F1
#
_cell.length_a   1.000
_cell.length_b   1.000
_cell.length_c   1.000
_cell.angle_alpha   90.00
_cell.angle_beta   90.00
_cell.angle_gamma   90.00
#
_symmetry.space_group_name_H-M   'P 1'
#
loop_
_entity.id
_entity.type
_entity.pdbx_description
1 polymer ?
#
loop_
_entity_poly.entity_id
_entity_poly.type
_entity_poly.pdbx_seq_one_letter_code
_entity_poly.pdbx_strand_id
1 'polypeptide(L)'
;PNFFVDTDSECGRLGFAHGQGWPTGVELRPMNAVKIQFTAGLGDDGTTTPSAVKDAIMLYCAWRNQNRAAEKEKDQIPLQVYSLVRSVWGVRV
;
A
#
# COMPACT_ATOMS: atom_id res chain seq x y z
N PRO A 1 -26.09 0.96 -1.86
CA PRO A 1 -24.76 1.18 -2.47
C PRO A 1 -24.56 0.22 -3.65
N ASN A 2 -24.06 0.68 -4.81
CA ASN A 2 -23.88 -0.17 -6.00
C ASN A 2 -22.57 -1.00 -5.97
N PHE A 3 -21.76 -0.76 -4.96
CA PHE A 3 -20.51 -1.45 -4.68
C PHE A 3 -20.38 -1.70 -3.18
N PHE A 4 -19.52 -2.65 -2.81
CA PHE A 4 -19.05 -2.86 -1.45
C PHE A 4 -17.52 -2.77 -1.45
N VAL A 5 -16.98 -2.32 -0.31
CA VAL A 5 -15.53 -2.26 -0.08
C VAL A 5 -15.17 -3.47 0.74
N ASP A 6 -14.28 -4.30 0.20
CA ASP A 6 -13.64 -5.38 0.93
C ASP A 6 -12.46 -4.80 1.70
N THR A 7 -12.68 -4.61 3.00
CA THR A 7 -11.68 -4.12 3.97
C THR A 7 -10.89 -5.24 4.63
N ASP A 8 -11.31 -6.51 4.44
CA ASP A 8 -10.75 -7.66 5.14
C ASP A 8 -9.66 -8.36 4.30
N SER A 9 -9.77 -8.28 2.97
CA SER A 9 -8.75 -8.81 2.07
C SER A 9 -7.48 -7.94 2.05
N GLU A 10 -6.33 -8.63 2.06
CA GLU A 10 -5.03 -8.06 1.68
C GLU A 10 -4.69 -8.57 0.27
N CYS A 11 -4.76 -7.79 -0.81
CA CYS A 11 -5.06 -6.36 -1.00
C CYS A 11 -6.56 -6.04 -0.94
N GLY A 12 -6.91 -4.86 -0.42
CA GLY A 12 -8.29 -4.36 -0.35
C GLY A 12 -8.93 -4.22 -1.73
N ARG A 13 -10.22 -4.52 -1.84
CA ARG A 13 -10.92 -4.62 -3.13
C ARG A 13 -12.21 -3.82 -3.15
N LEU A 14 -12.60 -3.39 -4.35
CA LEU A 14 -13.93 -2.86 -4.62
C LEU A 14 -14.73 -3.91 -5.39
N GLY A 15 -15.81 -4.41 -4.80
CA GLY A 15 -16.72 -5.36 -5.44
C GLY A 15 -18.02 -4.70 -5.86
N PHE A 16 -18.62 -5.14 -6.97
CA PHE A 16 -19.98 -4.73 -7.32
C PHE A 16 -21.01 -5.48 -6.49
N ALA A 17 -22.08 -4.81 -6.10
CA ALA A 17 -23.24 -5.51 -5.55
C ALA A 17 -23.84 -6.45 -6.62
N HIS A 18 -24.57 -7.48 -6.18
CA HIS A 18 -25.13 -8.46 -7.10
C HIS A 18 -25.96 -7.81 -8.21
N GLY A 19 -25.65 -8.13 -9.48
CA GLY A 19 -26.31 -7.57 -10.65
C GLY A 19 -25.93 -6.12 -10.99
N GLN A 20 -24.96 -5.53 -10.29
CA GLN A 20 -24.41 -4.20 -10.60
C GLN A 20 -23.12 -4.31 -11.40
N GLY A 21 -22.77 -3.23 -12.10
CA GLY A 21 -21.52 -3.13 -12.85
C GLY A 21 -20.95 -1.73 -12.78
N TRP A 22 -19.90 -1.49 -13.56
CA TRP A 22 -19.37 -0.14 -13.75
C TRP A 22 -20.48 0.80 -14.28
N PRO A 23 -20.43 2.10 -13.96
CA PRO A 23 -21.37 3.07 -14.52
C PRO A 23 -21.22 3.13 -16.04
N THR A 24 -22.19 2.58 -16.78
CA THR A 24 -22.18 2.51 -18.25
C THR A 24 -22.96 3.64 -18.94
N GLY A 25 -23.80 4.37 -18.21
CA GLY A 25 -24.70 5.41 -18.74
C GLY A 25 -24.22 6.85 -18.59
N VAL A 26 -22.96 7.05 -18.16
CA VAL A 26 -22.36 8.40 -18.12
C VAL A 26 -21.70 8.61 -19.48
N GLU A 27 -22.07 9.65 -20.24
CA GLU A 27 -21.26 10.10 -21.39
C GLU A 27 -19.91 10.58 -20.85
N LEU A 28 -18.97 9.65 -20.78
CA LEU A 28 -17.63 9.91 -20.26
C LEU A 28 -16.94 10.87 -21.22
N ARG A 29 -16.49 12.03 -20.72
CA ARG A 29 -15.38 12.72 -21.38
C ARG A 29 -14.25 11.70 -21.54
N PRO A 30 -13.59 11.57 -22.69
CA PRO A 30 -12.59 10.53 -22.96
C PRO A 30 -11.35 10.57 -22.03
N MET A 31 -11.29 11.52 -21.09
CA MET A 31 -10.24 11.64 -20.07
C MET A 31 -10.88 11.64 -18.66
N ASN A 32 -10.41 10.76 -17.77
CA ASN A 32 -10.87 10.56 -16.38
C ASN A 32 -12.32 10.05 -16.23
N ALA A 33 -12.68 9.04 -17.02
CA ALA A 33 -14.02 8.44 -17.02
C ALA A 33 -14.52 7.98 -15.64
N VAL A 34 -13.66 7.39 -14.82
CA VAL A 34 -14.00 6.91 -13.48
C VAL A 34 -12.92 7.35 -12.51
N LYS A 35 -13.30 8.13 -11.48
CA LYS A 35 -12.41 8.55 -10.39
C LYS A 35 -12.88 7.93 -9.08
N ILE A 36 -12.06 7.05 -8.51
CA ILE A 36 -12.28 6.48 -7.18
C ILE A 36 -11.46 7.31 -6.19
N GLN A 37 -12.13 7.95 -5.23
CA GLN A 37 -11.48 8.63 -4.12
C GLN A 37 -11.62 7.74 -2.89
N PHE A 38 -10.50 7.30 -2.34
CA PHE A 38 -10.46 6.47 -1.14
C PHE A 38 -9.30 6.90 -0.26
N THR A 39 -9.46 6.71 1.04
CA THR A 39 -8.39 6.90 2.03
C THR A 39 -7.76 5.55 2.31
N ALA A 40 -6.46 5.41 2.05
CA ALA A 40 -5.68 4.23 2.40
C ALA A 40 -4.56 4.58 3.37
N GLY A 41 -4.39 3.73 4.37
CA GLY A 41 -3.40 3.89 5.43
C GLY A 41 -3.72 2.97 6.60
N LEU A 42 -2.76 2.82 7.52
CA LEU A 42 -2.95 2.07 8.76
C LEU A 42 -3.65 2.91 9.85
N GLY A 43 -3.63 4.24 9.72
CA GLY A 43 -4.28 5.20 10.60
C GLY A 43 -3.79 6.62 10.33
N ASP A 44 -4.32 7.58 11.10
CA ASP A 44 -3.99 9.02 10.98
C ASP A 44 -2.65 9.40 11.61
N ASP A 45 -2.08 8.51 12.42
CA ASP A 45 -0.80 8.70 13.08
C ASP A 45 0.10 7.46 13.01
N GLY A 46 1.32 7.62 13.53
CA GLY A 46 2.29 6.53 13.57
C GLY A 46 1.94 5.43 14.58
N THR A 47 0.92 5.55 15.44
CA THR A 47 0.67 4.58 16.52
C THR A 47 0.17 3.24 15.97
N THR A 48 -0.67 3.30 14.94
CA THR A 48 -1.28 2.14 14.24
C THR A 48 -0.30 1.35 13.38
N THR A 49 0.88 1.90 13.09
CA THR A 49 1.88 1.21 12.29
C THR A 49 2.60 0.12 13.12
N PRO A 50 2.69 -1.14 12.63
CA PRO A 50 3.40 -2.21 13.32
C PRO A 50 4.85 -1.85 13.66
N SER A 51 5.33 -2.30 14.82
CA SER A 51 6.69 -2.01 15.31
C SER A 51 7.77 -2.44 14.32
N ALA A 52 7.65 -3.64 13.73
CA ALA A 52 8.60 -4.13 12.73
C ALA A 52 8.72 -3.19 11.52
N VAL A 53 7.62 -2.56 11.08
CA VAL A 53 7.64 -1.59 9.98
C VAL A 53 8.32 -0.29 10.41
N LYS A 54 8.07 0.18 11.63
CA LYS A 54 8.76 1.35 12.21
C LYS A 54 10.27 1.12 12.27
N ASP A 55 10.69 -0.05 12.76
CA ASP A 55 12.10 -0.43 12.87
C ASP A 55 12.76 -0.52 11.50
N ALA A 56 12.06 -1.06 10.49
CA ALA A 56 12.54 -1.11 9.12
C ALA A 56 12.77 0.31 8.53
N ILE A 57 11.84 1.23 8.77
CA ILE A 57 11.96 2.64 8.34
C ILE A 57 13.17 3.29 9.01
N MET A 58 13.33 3.13 10.32
CA MET A 58 14.45 3.72 11.06
C MET A 58 15.79 3.16 10.59
N LEU A 59 15.88 1.85 10.38
CA LEU A 59 17.08 1.20 9.85
C LEU A 59 17.43 1.73 8.46
N TYR A 60 16.45 1.85 7.57
CA TYR A 60 16.65 2.38 6.23
C TYR A 60 17.10 3.84 6.26
N CYS A 61 16.46 4.69 7.08
CA CYS A 61 16.84 6.09 7.24
C CYS A 61 18.27 6.25 7.77
N ALA A 62 18.65 5.47 8.79
CA ALA A 62 20.00 5.48 9.34
C ALA A 62 21.05 5.06 8.30
N TRP A 63 20.78 3.96 7.59
CA TRP A 63 21.65 3.47 6.53
C TRP A 63 21.79 4.49 5.40
N ARG A 64 20.70 5.11 4.94
CA ARG A 64 20.73 6.12 3.88
C ARG A 64 21.50 7.37 4.29
N ASN A 65 21.36 7.81 5.54
CA ASN A 65 22.09 8.97 6.04
C ASN A 65 23.62 8.75 6.01
N GLN A 66 24.06 7.53 6.30
CA GLN A 66 25.47 7.13 6.24
C GLN A 66 25.96 6.89 4.81
N ASN A 67 25.07 6.46 3.91
CA ASN A 67 25.40 6.04 2.55
C ASN A 67 24.75 6.94 1.50
N ARG A 68 25.07 8.25 1.51
CA ARG A 68 24.41 9.25 0.64
C ARG A 68 24.52 9.00 -0.87
N ALA A 69 25.54 8.26 -1.31
CA ALA A 69 25.79 7.95 -2.72
C ALA A 69 25.26 6.57 -3.18
N ALA A 70 24.76 5.74 -2.25
CA ALA A 70 24.52 4.30 -2.45
C ALA A 70 23.18 3.94 -3.12
N GLU A 71 22.35 4.92 -3.52
CA GLU A 71 20.99 4.64 -4.03
C GLU A 71 20.97 3.88 -5.37
N LYS A 72 22.11 3.79 -6.07
CA LYS A 72 22.18 3.19 -7.41
C LYS A 72 22.18 1.66 -7.42
N GLU A 73 22.54 1.00 -6.32
CA GLU A 73 22.64 -0.46 -6.24
C GLU A 73 21.73 -1.03 -5.15
N LYS A 74 20.71 -1.78 -5.56
CA LYS A 74 19.74 -2.43 -4.64
C LYS A 74 20.41 -3.41 -3.67
N ASP A 75 21.56 -3.97 -4.05
CA ASP A 75 22.31 -4.95 -3.26
C ASP A 75 23.00 -4.34 -2.03
N GLN A 76 23.04 -3.02 -1.91
CA GLN A 76 23.68 -2.33 -0.78
C GLN A 76 22.73 -2.08 0.39
N ILE A 77 21.41 -2.22 0.19
CA ILE A 77 20.41 -2.03 1.25
C ILE A 77 20.48 -3.23 2.21
N PRO A 78 20.54 -3.01 3.54
CA PRO A 78 20.53 -4.10 4.51
C PRO A 78 19.31 -5.01 4.34
N LEU A 79 19.54 -6.31 4.18
CA LEU A 79 18.48 -7.33 4.00
C LEU A 79 17.44 -7.33 5.14
N GLN A 80 17.85 -6.86 6.31
CA GLN A 80 17.02 -6.75 7.50
C GLN A 80 15.83 -5.80 7.28
N VAL A 81 15.99 -4.76 6.44
CA VAL A 81 14.87 -3.88 6.07
C VAL A 81 13.77 -4.70 5.40
N TYR A 82 14.13 -5.56 4.46
CA TYR A 82 13.17 -6.42 3.75
C TYR A 82 12.60 -7.52 4.64
N SER A 83 13.40 -8.12 5.54
CA SER A 83 12.90 -9.16 6.44
C SER A 83 11.87 -8.61 7.42
N LEU A 84 12.09 -7.40 7.94
CA LEU A 84 11.15 -6.75 8.86
C LEU A 84 9.83 -6.41 8.18
N VAL A 85 9.86 -5.85 6.96
CA VAL A 85 8.62 -5.55 6.21
C VAL A 85 7.87 -6.84 5.83
N ARG A 86 8.59 -7.86 5.35
CA ARG A 86 7.98 -9.16 5.00
C ARG A 86 7.45 -9.93 6.21
N SER A 87 7.94 -9.65 7.42
CA SER A 87 7.37 -10.29 8.62
C SER A 87 5.91 -9.89 8.87
N VAL A 88 5.50 -8.71 8.37
CA VAL A 88 4.13 -8.21 8.53
C VAL A 88 3.26 -8.61 7.36
N TRP A 89 3.74 -8.41 6.13
CA TRP A 89 2.94 -8.54 4.90
C TRP A 89 3.43 -9.62 3.94
N GLY A 90 4.33 -10.49 4.40
CA GLY A 90 4.82 -11.61 3.62
C GLY A 90 3.70 -12.62 3.33
N VAL A 91 3.71 -13.17 2.12
CA VAL A 91 2.74 -14.18 1.67
C VAL A 91 2.67 -15.31 2.70
N ARG A 92 1.56 -15.38 3.43
CA ARG A 92 1.15 -16.59 4.13
C ARG A 92 0.62 -17.54 3.05
N VAL A 93 1.46 -18.49 2.64
CA VAL A 93 1.04 -19.62 1.79
C VAL A 93 0.22 -20.58 2.64
#